data_AF-J2RTT1-F1
#
_entry.id   AF-J2RTT1-F1
#
_cell.length_a   1.000
_cell.length_b   1.000
_cell.length_c   1.000
_cell.angle_alpha   90.00
_cell.angle_beta   90.00
_cell.angle_gamma   90.00
#
_symmetry.space_group_name_H-M   'P 1'
#
loop_
_entity.id
_entity.type
_entity.pdbx_description
1 polymer ?
#
loop_
_entity_poly.entity_id
_entity_poly.type
_entity_poly.pdbx_seq_one_letter_code
_entity_poly.pdbx_strand_id
1 'polypeptide(L)'
;MSRRRGAIAAALIAVSVVALSVYLYLKVIPYQTVIDHGPSPEARANPYLAAELFLRKHGLSVEHANDLDILPSLDPRRRSLLLLGDHNNMTPRQIDQVMNWTRAGGRLLFVAQSLWNKKLGHSNDLLLDRVQLHQSLSKDLKEPPPNVGDDPFPLLTKLYLENEDAPAYAGFNTAFHLEDPKNLAQAWANSARATHMMQLNYGRGSITVVTDADLWKTPAIGQFDNAWLLWYLTADTRVTLIFNADHDNLPTLLLRNFPQALVALLALIGLGFWHVGVRQGPLQEPAPKARRQLQEHLRASADFLLRRNGQAGLLQALQQDILRRVRRRHPGFEQLGVAEQWLVLARLTGQPTRAISQAMSPRPKQRLSSVEFSRQVAHLQSLRNAL
;
A
#
# COMPACT_ATOMS: atom_id res chain seq x y z
N MET A 1 67.53 60.60 29.80
CA MET A 1 67.85 59.16 29.93
C MET A 1 66.64 58.21 29.77
N SER A 2 65.39 58.68 29.79
CA SER A 2 64.17 57.83 29.71
C SER A 2 63.86 57.28 28.30
N ARG A 3 64.10 58.02 27.22
CA ARG A 3 63.80 57.60 25.84
C ARG A 3 64.66 56.43 25.34
N ARG A 4 65.95 56.40 25.70
CA ARG A 4 66.87 55.30 25.35
C ARG A 4 66.49 53.99 26.06
N ARG A 5 66.05 54.06 27.31
CA ARG A 5 65.59 52.87 28.08
C ARG A 5 64.31 52.29 27.48
N GLY A 6 63.38 53.13 27.03
CA GLY A 6 62.17 52.69 26.32
C GLY A 6 62.48 52.01 24.98
N ALA A 7 63.41 52.57 24.18
CA ALA A 7 63.83 51.96 22.92
C ALA A 7 64.55 50.61 23.12
N ILE A 8 65.39 50.49 24.16
CA ILE A 8 66.07 49.23 24.51
C ILE A 8 65.06 48.19 25.00
N ALA A 9 64.08 48.58 25.83
CA ALA A 9 63.03 47.67 26.28
C ALA A 9 62.16 47.17 25.11
N ALA A 10 61.80 48.05 24.16
CA ALA A 10 61.07 47.66 22.96
C ALA A 10 61.87 46.71 22.07
N ALA A 11 63.18 46.94 21.89
CA ALA A 11 64.05 46.06 21.14
C ALA A 11 64.19 44.68 21.80
N LEU A 12 64.30 44.61 23.13
CA LEU A 12 64.33 43.36 23.88
C LEU A 12 63.02 42.58 23.73
N ILE A 13 61.87 43.25 23.84
CA ILE A 13 60.56 42.60 23.64
C ILE A 13 60.44 42.05 22.22
N ALA A 14 60.85 42.83 21.21
CA ALA A 14 60.82 42.37 19.82
C ALA A 14 61.70 41.13 19.61
N VAL A 15 62.91 41.12 20.17
CA VAL A 15 63.82 39.96 20.11
C VAL A 15 63.23 38.75 20.85
N SER A 16 62.61 38.95 22.02
CA SER A 16 61.95 37.88 22.76
C SER A 16 60.77 37.30 22.00
N VAL A 17 59.96 38.12 21.33
CA VAL A 17 58.85 37.66 20.48
C VAL A 17 59.38 36.86 19.29
N VAL A 18 60.40 37.36 18.59
CA VAL A 18 61.02 36.64 17.47
C VAL A 18 61.62 35.31 17.94
N ALA A 19 62.35 35.30 19.05
CA ALA A 19 62.92 34.08 19.61
C ALA A 19 61.83 33.06 20.01
N LEU A 20 60.73 33.53 20.60
CA LEU A 20 59.59 32.67 20.95
C LEU A 20 58.88 32.14 19.71
N SER A 21 58.67 32.96 18.69
CA SER A 21 58.07 32.54 17.42
C SER A 21 58.92 31.50 16.70
N VAL A 22 60.25 31.69 16.66
CA VAL A 22 61.20 30.71 16.10
C VAL A 22 61.20 29.43 16.93
N TYR A 23 61.21 29.52 18.27
CA TYR A 23 61.14 28.36 19.15
C TYR A 23 59.86 27.55 18.92
N LEU A 24 58.70 28.23 18.86
CA LEU A 24 57.42 27.58 18.59
C LEU A 24 57.42 26.92 17.21
N TYR A 25 57.87 27.62 16.17
CA TYR A 25 57.94 27.08 14.81
C TYR A 25 58.83 25.82 14.74
N LEU A 26 60.00 25.84 15.40
CA LEU A 26 60.89 24.68 15.46
C LEU A 26 60.32 23.52 16.30
N LYS A 27 59.35 23.80 17.19
CA LYS A 27 58.66 22.80 18.01
C LYS A 27 57.31 22.35 17.43
N VAL A 28 56.83 22.97 16.35
CA VAL A 28 55.64 22.45 15.63
C VAL A 28 56.05 21.17 14.91
N ILE A 29 55.58 20.05 15.44
CA ILE A 29 55.71 18.75 14.79
C ILE A 29 54.42 18.51 14.02
N PRO A 30 54.44 18.49 12.67
CA PRO A 30 53.26 18.09 11.92
C PRO A 30 52.95 16.64 12.25
N TYR A 31 51.76 16.41 12.82
CA TYR A 31 51.25 15.06 13.05
C TYR A 31 50.00 14.87 12.20
N GLN A 32 49.95 13.75 11.49
CA GLN A 32 48.78 13.38 10.73
C GLN A 32 47.79 12.73 11.69
N THR A 33 46.56 13.25 11.71
CA THR A 33 45.44 12.59 12.40
C THR A 33 44.54 12.01 11.32
N VAL A 34 44.18 10.74 11.48
CA VAL A 34 43.12 10.16 10.68
C VAL A 34 41.82 10.56 11.37
N ILE A 35 41.07 11.48 10.77
CA ILE A 35 39.72 11.82 11.21
C ILE A 35 38.78 10.84 10.54
N ASP A 36 38.21 9.93 11.33
CA ASP A 36 37.17 9.03 10.84
C ASP A 36 35.86 9.81 10.67
N HIS A 37 35.46 10.03 9.43
CA HIS A 37 34.18 10.66 9.08
C HIS A 37 33.01 9.65 9.10
N GLY A 38 33.28 8.41 9.49
CA GLY A 38 32.36 7.30 9.42
C GLY A 38 32.12 6.81 7.98
N PRO A 39 31.14 5.91 7.80
CA PRO A 39 30.86 5.33 6.50
C PRO A 39 30.47 6.38 5.45
N SER A 40 30.93 6.19 4.22
CA SER A 40 30.49 7.01 3.07
C SER A 40 28.97 6.89 2.87
N PRO A 41 28.31 7.86 2.22
CA PRO A 41 26.87 7.76 1.92
C PRO A 41 26.52 6.47 1.16
N GLU A 42 27.39 6.03 0.26
CA GLU A 42 27.26 4.78 -0.48
C GLU A 42 27.31 3.56 0.45
N ALA A 43 28.27 3.51 1.38
CA ALA A 43 28.37 2.42 2.36
C ALA A 43 27.22 2.41 3.39
N ARG A 44 26.58 3.55 3.62
CA ARG A 44 25.36 3.62 4.46
C ARG A 44 24.13 3.10 3.72
N ALA A 45 24.00 3.41 2.43
CA ALA A 45 22.88 2.96 1.61
C ALA A 45 23.01 1.46 1.26
N ASN A 46 24.23 0.97 1.07
CA ASN A 46 24.49 -0.42 0.72
C ASN A 46 25.26 -1.14 1.84
N PRO A 47 24.57 -1.94 2.70
CA PRO A 47 25.24 -2.68 3.76
C PRO A 47 26.20 -3.76 3.24
N TYR A 48 25.99 -4.24 2.00
CA TYR A 48 26.79 -5.26 1.32
C TYR A 48 27.83 -4.67 0.35
N LEU A 49 28.12 -3.37 0.43
CA LEU A 49 29.06 -2.72 -0.50
C LEU A 49 30.43 -3.40 -0.49
N ALA A 50 30.96 -3.74 0.69
CA ALA A 50 32.23 -4.45 0.80
C ALA A 50 32.19 -5.85 0.18
N ALA A 51 31.07 -6.56 0.27
CA ALA A 51 30.86 -7.84 -0.40
C ALA A 51 30.91 -7.71 -1.93
N GLU A 52 30.20 -6.73 -2.48
CA GLU A 52 30.24 -6.46 -3.92
C GLU A 52 31.65 -6.11 -4.40
N LEU A 53 32.33 -5.22 -3.69
CA LEU A 53 33.69 -4.81 -4.03
C LEU A 53 34.68 -5.98 -3.93
N PHE A 54 34.56 -6.82 -2.91
CA PHE A 54 35.36 -8.01 -2.76
C PHE A 54 35.18 -8.96 -3.94
N LEU A 55 33.94 -9.33 -4.27
CA LEU A 55 33.64 -10.22 -5.39
C LEU A 55 34.10 -9.65 -6.74
N ARG A 56 33.90 -8.33 -6.97
CA ARG A 56 34.41 -7.64 -8.18
C ARG A 56 35.93 -7.67 -8.26
N LYS A 57 36.63 -7.46 -7.13
CA LYS A 57 38.09 -7.52 -7.05
C LYS A 57 38.62 -8.93 -7.35
N HIS A 58 37.82 -9.97 -7.06
CA HIS A 58 38.10 -11.36 -7.41
C HIS A 58 37.61 -11.77 -8.82
N GLY A 59 37.29 -10.81 -9.68
CA GLY A 59 37.00 -11.03 -11.10
C GLY A 59 35.57 -11.52 -11.40
N LEU A 60 34.68 -11.52 -10.40
CA LEU A 60 33.27 -11.88 -10.60
C LEU A 60 32.47 -10.66 -11.07
N SER A 61 31.50 -10.88 -11.96
CA SER A 61 30.54 -9.86 -12.36
C SER A 61 29.43 -9.77 -11.32
N VAL A 62 29.31 -8.62 -10.65
CA VAL A 62 28.37 -8.42 -9.54
C VAL A 62 27.40 -7.31 -9.86
N GLU A 63 26.12 -7.67 -9.92
CA GLU A 63 24.98 -6.77 -10.12
C GLU A 63 24.12 -6.74 -8.85
N HIS A 64 23.57 -5.56 -8.54
CA HIS A 64 22.62 -5.36 -7.46
C HIS A 64 21.23 -5.09 -8.05
N ALA A 65 20.19 -5.70 -7.49
CA ALA A 65 18.80 -5.42 -7.80
C ALA A 65 17.98 -5.27 -6.51
N ASN A 66 16.99 -4.37 -6.53
CA ASN A 66 16.08 -4.20 -5.38
C ASN A 66 14.94 -5.22 -5.40
N ASP A 67 14.54 -5.68 -6.59
CA ASP A 67 13.34 -6.49 -6.78
C ASP A 67 13.59 -7.71 -7.66
N LEU A 68 12.69 -8.69 -7.55
CA LEU A 68 12.70 -9.94 -8.30
C LEU A 68 12.22 -9.77 -9.77
N ASP A 69 11.80 -8.56 -10.16
CA ASP A 69 11.37 -8.26 -11.53
C ASP A 69 12.48 -8.43 -12.57
N ILE A 70 13.74 -8.50 -12.12
CA ILE A 70 14.89 -8.81 -12.97
C ILE A 70 14.93 -10.30 -13.39
N LEU A 71 14.31 -11.22 -12.65
CA LEU A 71 14.36 -12.67 -12.90
C LEU A 71 14.06 -13.10 -14.34
N PRO A 72 13.04 -12.57 -15.04
CA PRO A 72 12.75 -12.97 -16.41
C PRO A 72 13.87 -12.66 -17.40
N SER A 73 14.73 -11.68 -17.08
CA SER A 73 15.88 -11.28 -17.90
C SER A 73 17.16 -12.05 -17.56
N LEU A 74 17.19 -12.76 -16.43
CA LEU A 74 18.37 -13.47 -15.95
C LEU A 74 18.45 -14.88 -16.55
N ASP A 75 19.43 -15.13 -17.41
CA ASP A 75 19.78 -16.49 -17.81
C ASP A 75 20.22 -17.31 -16.57
N PRO A 76 19.55 -18.42 -16.23
CA PRO A 76 19.93 -19.24 -15.08
C PRO A 76 21.31 -19.88 -15.19
N ARG A 77 21.88 -20.01 -16.40
CA ARG A 77 23.18 -20.70 -16.56
C ARG A 77 24.33 -19.85 -16.05
N ARG A 78 25.16 -20.44 -15.19
CA ARG A 78 26.35 -19.80 -14.59
C ARG A 78 26.01 -18.47 -13.89
N ARG A 79 24.85 -18.42 -13.24
CA ARG A 79 24.42 -17.28 -12.43
C ARG A 79 24.06 -17.72 -11.03
N SER A 80 24.43 -16.88 -10.06
CA SER A 80 24.05 -17.01 -8.66
C SER A 80 23.17 -15.84 -8.25
N LEU A 81 22.02 -16.14 -7.67
CA LEU A 81 21.09 -15.18 -7.11
C LEU A 81 21.19 -15.24 -5.59
N LEU A 82 21.58 -14.15 -4.94
CA LEU A 82 21.65 -14.06 -3.49
C LEU A 82 20.52 -13.19 -2.98
N LEU A 83 19.52 -13.80 -2.36
CA LEU A 83 18.43 -13.12 -1.67
C LEU A 83 18.88 -12.86 -0.23
N LEU A 84 19.50 -11.70 0.00
CA LEU A 84 20.06 -11.31 1.30
C LEU A 84 19.12 -10.37 2.08
N GLY A 85 18.17 -9.71 1.39
CA GLY A 85 17.17 -8.85 2.02
C GLY A 85 15.89 -9.58 2.43
N ASP A 86 15.00 -8.86 3.13
CA ASP A 86 13.68 -9.35 3.54
C ASP A 86 12.85 -9.82 2.34
N HIS A 87 12.35 -11.05 2.40
CA HIS A 87 11.51 -11.68 1.38
C HIS A 87 10.19 -12.23 1.92
N ASN A 88 9.80 -11.88 3.15
CA ASN A 88 8.55 -12.33 3.77
C ASN A 88 7.29 -11.95 2.97
N ASN A 89 7.37 -10.89 2.15
CA ASN A 89 6.27 -10.41 1.32
C ASN A 89 6.23 -11.03 -0.09
N MET A 90 7.09 -12.03 -0.40
CA MET A 90 7.06 -12.69 -1.71
C MET A 90 5.72 -13.38 -1.96
N THR A 91 5.14 -13.09 -3.12
CA THR A 91 3.94 -13.80 -3.58
C THR A 91 4.26 -15.24 -3.99
N PRO A 92 3.31 -16.19 -3.89
CA PRO A 92 3.52 -17.56 -4.37
C PRO A 92 4.01 -17.64 -5.82
N ARG A 93 3.58 -16.70 -6.67
CA ARG A 93 4.04 -16.59 -8.06
C ARG A 93 5.52 -16.23 -8.17
N GLN A 94 6.01 -15.28 -7.37
CA GLN A 94 7.43 -14.91 -7.35
C GLN A 94 8.29 -16.06 -6.85
N ILE A 95 7.79 -16.81 -5.86
CA ILE A 95 8.45 -18.02 -5.36
C ILE A 95 8.56 -19.07 -6.46
N ASP A 96 7.47 -19.34 -7.18
CA ASP A 96 7.50 -20.26 -8.30
C ASP A 96 8.46 -19.81 -9.40
N GLN A 97 8.57 -18.51 -9.67
CA GLN A 97 9.55 -17.97 -10.62
C GLN A 97 10.99 -18.24 -10.18
N VAL A 98 11.34 -17.93 -8.93
CA VAL A 98 12.67 -18.20 -8.35
C VAL A 98 12.97 -19.70 -8.42
N MET A 99 12.03 -20.54 -7.98
CA MET A 99 12.23 -21.99 -7.95
C MET A 99 12.37 -22.57 -9.36
N ASN A 100 11.59 -22.08 -10.34
CA ASN A 100 11.73 -22.50 -11.74
C ASN A 100 13.07 -22.05 -12.33
N TRP A 101 13.53 -20.85 -12.01
CA TRP A 101 14.83 -20.33 -12.43
C TRP A 101 15.98 -21.18 -11.86
N THR A 102 15.94 -21.51 -10.57
CA THR A 102 16.91 -22.41 -9.94
C THR A 102 16.88 -23.80 -10.59
N ARG A 103 15.68 -24.37 -10.81
CA ARG A 103 15.52 -25.68 -11.46
C ARG A 103 16.16 -25.72 -12.85
N ALA A 104 16.16 -24.60 -13.57
CA ALA A 104 16.73 -24.46 -14.90
C ALA A 104 18.28 -24.40 -14.93
N GLY A 105 18.93 -24.27 -13.77
CA GLY A 105 20.40 -24.27 -13.65
C GLY A 105 20.99 -23.15 -12.80
N GLY A 106 20.15 -22.24 -12.28
CA GLY A 106 20.60 -21.15 -11.42
C GLY A 106 21.01 -21.64 -10.04
N ARG A 107 21.99 -20.97 -9.42
CA ARG A 107 22.31 -21.16 -8.01
C ARG A 107 21.56 -20.12 -7.19
N LEU A 108 20.76 -20.56 -6.23
CA LEU A 108 20.02 -19.68 -5.34
C LEU A 108 20.64 -19.74 -3.95
N LEU A 109 20.94 -18.59 -3.37
CA LEU A 109 21.26 -18.48 -1.95
C LEU A 109 20.22 -17.58 -1.30
N PHE A 110 19.63 -18.00 -0.18
CA PHE A 110 18.73 -17.15 0.59
C PHE A 110 18.87 -17.36 2.11
N VAL A 111 18.48 -16.33 2.85
CA VAL A 111 18.50 -16.33 4.32
C VAL A 111 17.20 -16.89 4.86
N ALA A 112 17.23 -17.81 5.82
CA ALA A 112 16.03 -18.25 6.53
C ALA A 112 15.53 -17.12 7.46
N GLN A 113 14.31 -16.62 7.21
CA GLN A 113 13.80 -15.41 7.88
C GLN A 113 12.80 -15.69 9.00
N SER A 114 12.17 -16.86 9.01
CA SER A 114 11.11 -17.19 9.97
C SER A 114 11.38 -18.51 10.69
N LEU A 115 11.16 -18.48 11.99
CA LEU A 115 11.12 -19.70 12.81
C LEU A 115 9.95 -20.60 12.39
N TRP A 116 10.18 -21.90 12.47
CA TRP A 116 9.17 -22.93 12.21
C TRP A 116 8.10 -22.96 13.28
N ASN A 117 6.83 -22.92 12.87
CA ASN A 117 5.71 -23.06 13.80
C ASN A 117 5.19 -24.50 13.80
N LYS A 118 5.59 -25.27 14.82
CA LYS A 118 5.14 -26.67 15.00
C LYS A 118 3.62 -26.83 15.08
N LYS A 119 2.87 -25.82 15.52
CA LYS A 119 1.40 -25.89 15.62
C LYS A 119 0.71 -25.70 14.28
N LEU A 120 1.24 -24.82 13.44
CA LEU A 120 0.69 -24.52 12.11
C LEU A 120 1.23 -25.46 11.03
N GLY A 121 2.39 -26.08 11.26
CA GLY A 121 3.03 -26.96 10.28
C GLY A 121 3.64 -26.21 9.10
N HIS A 122 3.92 -24.93 9.27
CA HIS A 122 4.59 -24.06 8.30
C HIS A 122 5.31 -22.91 9.04
N SER A 123 6.18 -22.18 8.35
CA SER A 123 6.75 -20.92 8.82
C SER A 123 6.07 -19.74 8.12
N ASN A 124 6.45 -18.49 8.44
CA ASN A 124 6.06 -17.33 7.63
C ASN A 124 7.00 -17.12 6.43
N ASP A 125 7.97 -18.01 6.22
CA ASP A 125 8.89 -17.98 5.09
C ASP A 125 8.50 -19.07 4.08
N LEU A 126 7.74 -18.66 3.06
CA LEU A 126 7.22 -19.57 2.05
C LEU A 126 8.33 -20.21 1.18
N LEU A 127 9.50 -19.57 1.02
CA LEU A 127 10.64 -20.16 0.33
C LEU A 127 11.25 -21.29 1.16
N LEU A 128 11.46 -21.03 2.45
CA LEU A 128 11.97 -22.00 3.41
C LEU A 128 11.06 -23.23 3.50
N ASP A 129 9.74 -23.00 3.60
CA ASP A 129 8.73 -24.07 3.61
C ASP A 129 8.73 -24.89 2.31
N ARG A 130 8.95 -24.24 1.16
CA ARG A 130 9.00 -24.92 -0.15
C ARG A 130 10.20 -25.87 -0.25
N VAL A 131 11.33 -25.49 0.32
CA VAL A 131 12.54 -26.35 0.37
C VAL A 131 12.51 -27.34 1.53
N GLN A 132 11.49 -27.29 2.39
CA GLN A 132 11.23 -28.23 3.48
C GLN A 132 12.34 -28.24 4.54
N LEU A 133 12.99 -27.09 4.73
CA LEU A 133 13.91 -26.85 5.83
C LEU A 133 13.19 -26.08 6.93
N HIS A 134 13.60 -26.28 8.17
CA HIS A 134 13.01 -25.60 9.32
C HIS A 134 14.07 -24.77 10.03
N GLN A 135 13.72 -23.53 10.40
CA GLN A 135 14.56 -22.72 11.28
C GLN A 135 14.02 -22.77 12.71
N SER A 136 14.90 -22.91 13.69
CA SER A 136 14.55 -22.87 15.11
C SER A 136 15.61 -22.10 15.90
N LEU A 137 15.36 -21.84 17.19
CA LEU A 137 16.36 -21.20 18.04
C LEU A 137 17.29 -22.26 18.62
N SER A 138 18.59 -22.01 18.54
CA SER A 138 19.63 -22.92 19.06
C SER A 138 19.46 -23.20 20.55
N LYS A 139 18.87 -22.27 21.31
CA LYS A 139 18.58 -22.42 22.75
C LYS A 139 17.66 -23.62 23.05
N ASP A 140 16.81 -24.00 22.09
CA ASP A 140 15.85 -25.09 22.24
C ASP A 140 16.49 -26.46 21.91
N LEU A 141 17.73 -26.45 21.39
CA LEU A 141 18.53 -27.65 21.17
C LEU A 141 19.10 -28.19 22.49
N LYS A 142 19.30 -29.51 22.52
CA LYS A 142 20.03 -30.18 23.60
C LYS A 142 21.47 -29.67 23.63
N GLU A 143 22.03 -29.56 24.83
CA GLU A 143 23.43 -29.16 24.97
C GLU A 143 24.36 -30.17 24.28
N PRO A 144 25.42 -29.68 23.61
CA PRO A 144 26.41 -30.56 23.02
C PRO A 144 27.07 -31.41 24.11
N PRO A 145 27.51 -32.65 23.78
CA PRO A 145 28.17 -33.50 24.75
C PRO A 145 29.44 -32.84 25.33
N PRO A 146 29.79 -33.10 26.61
CA PRO A 146 30.86 -32.40 27.33
C PRO A 146 32.26 -32.54 26.69
N ASN A 147 32.46 -33.52 25.81
CA ASN A 147 33.72 -33.77 25.11
C ASN A 147 33.96 -32.85 23.88
N VAL A 148 33.07 -31.90 23.61
CA VAL A 148 33.29 -30.84 22.60
C VAL A 148 34.19 -29.71 23.14
N GLY A 149 34.62 -29.79 24.41
CA GLY A 149 35.41 -28.78 25.11
C GLY A 149 36.83 -28.50 24.59
N ASP A 150 37.37 -29.31 23.68
CA ASP A 150 38.68 -29.09 23.05
C ASP A 150 38.61 -28.28 21.75
N ASP A 151 37.42 -27.83 21.32
CA ASP A 151 37.28 -26.99 20.14
C ASP A 151 37.72 -25.54 20.45
N PRO A 152 38.77 -25.01 19.81
CA PRO A 152 39.21 -23.63 20.04
C PRO A 152 38.19 -22.58 19.55
N PHE A 153 37.28 -22.93 18.64
CA PHE A 153 36.31 -21.99 18.05
C PHE A 153 34.89 -22.58 17.97
N PRO A 154 34.24 -22.85 19.12
CA PRO A 154 32.96 -23.56 19.15
C PRO A 154 31.78 -22.74 18.60
N LEU A 155 31.92 -21.41 18.61
CA LEU A 155 30.91 -20.48 18.10
C LEU A 155 31.01 -20.26 16.58
N LEU A 156 32.14 -20.62 15.96
CA LEU A 156 32.33 -20.46 14.53
C LEU A 156 31.77 -21.67 13.79
N THR A 157 31.13 -21.40 12.66
CA THR A 157 30.65 -22.43 11.76
C THR A 157 31.82 -22.97 10.97
N LYS A 158 31.98 -24.29 10.95
CA LYS A 158 33.07 -24.97 10.27
C LYS A 158 32.56 -25.59 8.98
N LEU A 159 33.21 -25.24 7.87
CA LEU A 159 33.01 -25.89 6.58
C LEU A 159 34.25 -26.71 6.25
N TYR A 160 34.10 -28.03 6.20
CA TYR A 160 35.17 -28.95 5.80
C TYR A 160 35.13 -29.14 4.28
N LEU A 161 36.28 -29.03 3.64
CA LEU A 161 36.45 -29.31 2.21
C LEU A 161 37.19 -30.63 2.05
N GLU A 162 36.85 -31.41 1.02
CA GLU A 162 37.39 -32.77 0.82
C GLU A 162 38.92 -32.81 0.68
N ASN A 163 39.56 -31.72 0.25
CA ASN A 163 40.99 -31.65 -0.04
C ASN A 163 41.76 -30.66 0.87
N GLU A 164 41.20 -30.26 2.00
CA GLU A 164 41.83 -29.31 2.93
C GLU A 164 41.92 -29.90 4.34
N ASP A 165 43.08 -29.71 4.99
CA ASP A 165 43.32 -30.21 6.36
C ASP A 165 42.65 -29.35 7.44
N ALA A 166 42.35 -28.08 7.11
CA ALA A 166 41.72 -27.13 8.02
C ALA A 166 40.34 -26.70 7.51
N PRO A 167 39.33 -26.60 8.40
CA PRO A 167 38.03 -26.08 8.00
C PRO A 167 38.10 -24.57 7.76
N ALA A 168 37.24 -24.07 6.89
CA ALA A 168 36.96 -22.64 6.80
C ALA A 168 36.01 -22.22 7.93
N TYR A 169 36.28 -21.07 8.54
CA TYR A 169 35.53 -20.55 9.69
C TYR A 169 34.62 -19.39 9.28
N ALA A 170 33.32 -19.55 9.50
CA ALA A 170 32.31 -18.53 9.22
C ALA A 170 31.56 -18.07 10.48
N GLY A 171 31.41 -16.75 10.62
CA GLY A 171 30.81 -16.09 11.78
C GLY A 171 29.29 -15.92 11.70
N PHE A 172 28.54 -17.00 11.50
CA PHE A 172 27.07 -16.98 11.55
C PHE A 172 26.54 -16.70 12.96
N ASN A 173 25.32 -16.19 13.04
CA ASN A 173 24.59 -15.96 14.27
C ASN A 173 24.17 -17.28 14.92
N THR A 174 24.85 -17.62 16.03
CA THR A 174 24.64 -18.86 16.77
C THR A 174 23.26 -18.99 17.44
N ALA A 175 22.45 -17.93 17.44
CA ALA A 175 21.10 -17.96 18.02
C ALA A 175 20.12 -18.82 17.21
N PHE A 176 20.39 -19.04 15.91
CA PHE A 176 19.51 -19.76 15.00
C PHE A 176 20.09 -21.12 14.61
N HIS A 177 19.21 -22.04 14.24
CA HIS A 177 19.53 -23.38 13.79
C HIS A 177 18.68 -23.76 12.59
N LEU A 178 19.31 -24.30 11.55
CA LEU A 178 18.65 -24.97 10.45
C LEU A 178 18.55 -26.47 10.70
N GLU A 179 17.35 -27.00 10.53
CA GLU A 179 17.02 -28.42 10.60
C GLU A 179 16.51 -28.89 9.23
N ASP A 180 16.92 -30.09 8.83
CA ASP A 180 16.45 -30.79 7.64
C ASP A 180 15.73 -32.08 8.05
N PRO A 181 14.41 -32.03 8.29
CA PRO A 181 13.65 -33.19 8.75
C PRO A 181 13.60 -34.34 7.73
N LYS A 182 13.88 -34.05 6.46
CA LYS A 182 13.73 -35.00 5.36
C LYS A 182 15.07 -35.47 4.77
N ASN A 183 16.19 -35.02 5.32
CA ASN A 183 17.54 -35.33 4.85
C ASN A 183 17.71 -35.10 3.34
N LEU A 184 17.24 -33.94 2.86
CA LEU A 184 17.35 -33.47 1.49
C LEU A 184 18.67 -32.74 1.20
N ALA A 185 19.33 -32.20 2.23
CA ALA A 185 20.59 -31.48 2.11
C ALA A 185 21.74 -32.42 1.77
N GLN A 186 22.59 -31.98 0.85
CA GLN A 186 23.78 -32.72 0.42
C GLN A 186 25.04 -32.27 1.15
N ALA A 187 25.08 -30.98 1.51
CA ALA A 187 26.16 -30.40 2.28
C ALA A 187 25.58 -29.48 3.35
N TRP A 188 26.26 -29.40 4.49
CA TRP A 188 25.89 -28.51 5.58
C TRP A 188 27.16 -28.00 6.27
N ALA A 189 27.03 -26.88 6.98
CA ALA A 189 28.08 -26.38 7.85
C ALA A 189 27.49 -26.04 9.22
N ASN A 190 28.20 -26.44 10.27
CA ASN A 190 27.73 -26.33 11.64
C ASN A 190 28.77 -25.70 12.56
N SER A 191 28.26 -25.01 13.56
CA SER A 191 28.97 -24.68 14.79
C SER A 191 28.92 -25.87 15.76
N ALA A 192 29.49 -25.73 16.96
CA ALA A 192 29.44 -26.79 17.98
C ALA A 192 27.99 -27.17 18.39
N ARG A 193 27.04 -26.23 18.27
CA ARG A 193 25.66 -26.41 18.76
C ARG A 193 24.61 -26.47 17.65
N ALA A 194 24.81 -25.74 16.55
CA ALA A 194 23.78 -25.55 15.54
C ALA A 194 24.34 -25.55 14.11
N THR A 195 23.56 -26.09 13.19
CA THR A 195 23.76 -25.97 11.73
C THR A 195 23.30 -24.61 11.23
N HIS A 196 24.15 -23.94 10.43
CA HIS A 196 23.95 -22.57 9.96
C HIS A 196 23.82 -22.45 8.44
N MET A 197 24.30 -23.44 7.71
CA MET A 197 24.23 -23.48 6.25
C MET A 197 23.82 -24.88 5.81
N MET A 198 22.94 -24.97 4.82
CA MET A 198 22.57 -26.20 4.14
C MET A 198 22.48 -25.98 2.63
N GLN A 199 22.97 -26.93 1.85
CA GLN A 199 22.91 -26.91 0.39
C GLN A 199 22.10 -28.10 -0.12
N LEU A 200 21.14 -27.81 -0.99
CA LEU A 200 20.24 -28.78 -1.62
C LEU A 200 20.42 -28.73 -3.14
N ASN A 201 20.32 -29.89 -3.79
CA ASN A 201 20.23 -29.93 -5.25
C ASN A 201 18.79 -29.69 -5.68
N TYR A 202 18.61 -28.82 -6.68
CA TYR A 202 17.28 -28.50 -7.20
C TYR A 202 17.27 -28.44 -8.72
N GLY A 203 16.79 -29.51 -9.35
CA GLY A 203 16.83 -29.65 -10.81
C GLY A 203 18.26 -29.67 -11.33
N ARG A 204 18.61 -28.70 -12.18
CA ARG A 204 19.97 -28.51 -12.71
C ARG A 204 20.80 -27.51 -11.90
N GLY A 205 20.19 -26.84 -10.93
CA GLY A 205 20.83 -25.85 -10.06
C GLY A 205 20.97 -26.35 -8.63
N SER A 206 21.31 -25.42 -7.74
CA SER A 206 21.46 -25.68 -6.30
C SER A 206 20.81 -24.56 -5.49
N ILE A 207 20.35 -24.91 -4.29
CA ILE A 207 19.82 -23.97 -3.31
C ILE A 207 20.73 -24.03 -2.08
N THR A 208 21.23 -22.89 -1.64
CA THR A 208 21.95 -22.75 -0.37
C THR A 208 21.10 -21.92 0.58
N VAL A 209 20.79 -22.45 1.74
CA VAL A 209 20.04 -21.76 2.79
C VAL A 209 20.99 -21.48 3.93
N VAL A 210 20.97 -20.24 4.42
CA VAL A 210 21.78 -19.79 5.56
C VAL A 210 20.90 -19.22 6.67
N THR A 211 21.35 -19.28 7.91
CA THR A 211 20.62 -18.71 9.06
C THR A 211 20.61 -17.19 9.08
N ASP A 212 21.67 -16.56 8.61
CA ASP A 212 21.81 -15.11 8.46
C ASP A 212 22.78 -14.74 7.33
N ALA A 213 22.75 -13.48 6.93
CA ALA A 213 23.69 -12.88 5.98
C ALA A 213 24.50 -11.74 6.60
N ASP A 214 24.52 -11.62 7.94
CA ASP A 214 25.20 -10.51 8.62
C ASP A 214 26.71 -10.62 8.47
N LEU A 215 27.25 -11.84 8.38
CA LEU A 215 28.66 -12.11 8.13
C LEU A 215 29.19 -11.45 6.84
N TRP A 216 28.33 -11.17 5.86
CA TRP A 216 28.72 -10.54 4.59
C TRP A 216 28.46 -9.03 4.55
N LYS A 217 27.89 -8.45 5.61
CA LYS A 217 27.78 -7.00 5.73
C LYS A 217 29.17 -6.38 5.92
N THR A 218 29.29 -5.12 5.53
CA THR A 218 30.53 -4.32 5.57
C THR A 218 31.34 -4.42 6.87
N PRO A 219 30.76 -4.41 8.09
CA PRO A 219 31.55 -4.54 9.32
C PRO A 219 32.09 -5.96 9.61
N ALA A 220 31.48 -7.00 9.05
CA ALA A 220 31.77 -8.39 9.39
C ALA A 220 32.51 -9.17 8.30
N ILE A 221 32.44 -8.71 7.04
CA ILE A 221 33.01 -9.47 5.92
C ILE A 221 34.52 -9.69 6.02
N GLY A 222 35.25 -8.75 6.63
CA GLY A 222 36.70 -8.86 6.85
C GLY A 222 37.09 -9.74 8.03
N GLN A 223 36.13 -10.31 8.76
CA GLN A 223 36.38 -11.18 9.91
C GLN A 223 36.38 -12.65 9.48
N PHE A 224 37.26 -13.46 10.06
CA PHE A 224 37.39 -14.90 9.77
C PHE A 224 37.48 -15.18 8.26
N ASP A 225 36.84 -16.25 7.78
CA ASP A 225 36.77 -16.63 6.36
C ASP A 225 35.44 -16.22 5.72
N ASN A 226 34.75 -15.20 6.27
CA ASN A 226 33.42 -14.78 5.81
C ASN A 226 33.42 -14.38 4.32
N ALA A 227 34.41 -13.57 3.91
CA ALA A 227 34.60 -13.17 2.52
C ALA A 227 34.89 -14.38 1.61
N TRP A 228 35.75 -15.29 2.06
CA TRP A 228 36.09 -16.50 1.32
C TRP A 228 34.87 -17.39 1.11
N LEU A 229 34.01 -17.57 2.13
CA LEU A 229 32.77 -18.32 2.01
C LEU A 229 31.84 -17.71 0.95
N LEU A 230 31.71 -16.39 0.91
CA LEU A 230 30.91 -15.71 -0.12
C LEU A 230 31.42 -16.03 -1.53
N TRP A 231 32.73 -15.93 -1.72
CA TRP A 231 33.37 -16.24 -3.00
C TRP A 231 33.22 -17.72 -3.35
N TYR A 232 33.42 -18.63 -2.40
CA TYR A 232 33.27 -20.07 -2.61
C TYR A 232 31.86 -20.44 -3.10
N LEU A 233 30.82 -19.89 -2.46
CA LEU A 233 29.43 -20.13 -2.83
C LEU A 233 29.05 -19.54 -4.20
N THR A 234 29.79 -18.53 -4.67
CA THR A 234 29.50 -17.80 -5.91
C THR A 234 30.54 -18.01 -7.01
N ALA A 235 31.52 -18.88 -6.77
CA ALA A 235 32.61 -19.15 -7.70
C ALA A 235 32.09 -19.57 -9.09
N ASP A 236 32.75 -19.08 -10.14
CA ASP A 236 32.44 -19.32 -11.55
C ASP A 236 31.04 -18.87 -12.03
N THR A 237 30.39 -17.96 -11.31
CA THR A 237 29.08 -17.44 -11.69
C THR A 237 29.03 -15.92 -11.76
N ARG A 238 28.10 -15.38 -12.56
CA ARG A 238 27.71 -13.98 -12.44
C ARG A 238 26.75 -13.85 -11.26
N VAL A 239 27.02 -12.89 -10.41
CA VAL A 239 26.38 -12.74 -9.12
C VAL A 239 25.35 -11.62 -9.20
N THR A 240 24.11 -11.92 -8.87
CA THR A 240 23.07 -10.91 -8.66
C THR A 240 22.67 -10.93 -7.19
N LEU A 241 22.94 -9.84 -6.48
CA LEU A 241 22.49 -9.65 -5.11
C LEU A 241 21.14 -8.96 -5.13
N ILE A 242 20.19 -9.50 -4.38
CA ILE A 242 18.92 -8.87 -4.09
C ILE A 242 18.85 -8.58 -2.60
N PHE A 243 18.84 -7.30 -2.28
CA PHE A 243 18.49 -6.82 -0.96
C PHE A 243 17.79 -5.48 -1.10
N ASN A 244 16.80 -5.24 -0.25
CA ASN A 244 16.32 -3.90 -0.07
C ASN A 244 17.42 -3.13 0.68
N ALA A 245 18.06 -2.18 0.01
CA ALA A 245 18.76 -1.14 0.73
C ALA A 245 17.74 -0.47 1.66
N ASP A 246 18.09 -0.22 2.92
CA ASP A 246 17.24 0.56 3.80
C ASP A 246 17.09 1.96 3.20
N HIS A 247 15.97 2.22 2.53
CA HIS A 247 15.67 3.54 2.03
C HIS A 247 15.01 4.31 3.16
N ASP A 248 15.55 5.50 3.45
CA ASP A 248 14.88 6.46 4.33
C ASP A 248 13.43 6.61 3.85
N ASN A 249 12.47 6.30 4.72
CA ASN A 249 11.05 6.45 4.44
C ASN A 249 10.71 7.91 4.12
N LEU A 250 9.69 8.14 3.29
CA LEU A 250 9.30 9.48 2.82
C LEU A 250 9.22 10.54 3.95
N PRO A 251 8.64 10.26 5.14
CA PRO A 251 8.60 11.25 6.22
C PRO A 251 9.99 11.67 6.69
N THR A 252 10.92 10.71 6.77
CA THR A 252 12.30 10.90 7.21
C THR A 252 13.10 11.67 6.17
N LEU A 253 12.90 11.37 4.88
CA LEU A 253 13.46 12.16 3.78
C LEU A 253 12.94 13.60 3.77
N LEU A 254 11.64 13.81 3.99
CA LEU A 254 11.02 15.13 4.04
C LEU A 254 11.53 15.95 5.22
N LEU A 255 11.64 15.35 6.41
CA LEU A 255 12.17 16.01 7.61
C LEU A 255 13.64 16.39 7.45
N ARG A 256 14.45 15.50 6.86
CA ARG A 256 15.89 15.69 6.71
C ARG A 256 16.24 16.70 5.62
N ASN A 257 15.58 16.64 4.47
CA ASN A 257 15.92 17.44 3.29
C ASN A 257 15.04 18.69 3.11
N PHE A 258 13.78 18.68 3.59
CA PHE A 258 12.80 19.74 3.36
C PHE A 258 12.09 20.26 4.64
N PRO A 259 12.82 20.54 5.75
CA PRO A 259 12.18 20.98 6.99
C PRO A 259 11.44 22.32 6.83
N GLN A 260 11.96 23.25 6.02
CA GLN A 260 11.33 24.55 5.80
C GLN A 260 9.98 24.42 5.08
N ALA A 261 9.86 23.47 4.13
CA ALA A 261 8.62 23.23 3.40
C ALA A 261 7.53 22.66 4.33
N LEU A 262 7.91 21.76 5.24
CA LEU A 262 7.00 21.22 6.26
C LEU A 262 6.50 22.30 7.21
N VAL A 263 7.39 23.20 7.67
CA VAL A 263 7.00 24.35 8.51
C VAL A 263 6.04 25.28 7.76
N ALA A 264 6.32 25.59 6.49
CA ALA A 264 5.43 26.40 5.67
C ALA A 264 4.06 25.75 5.45
N LEU A 265 4.02 24.44 5.22
CA LEU A 265 2.78 23.67 5.09
C LEU A 265 1.95 23.73 6.38
N LEU A 266 2.58 23.51 7.55
CA LEU A 266 1.91 23.62 8.84
C LEU A 266 1.39 25.04 9.11
N ALA A 267 2.17 26.07 8.75
CA ALA A 267 1.73 27.45 8.86
C ALA A 267 0.53 27.75 7.96
N LEU A 268 0.53 27.26 6.71
CA LEU A 268 -0.60 27.40 5.80
C LEU A 268 -1.85 26.67 6.28
N ILE A 269 -1.71 25.47 6.84
CA ILE A 269 -2.82 24.74 7.45
C ILE A 269 -3.39 25.54 8.63
N GLY A 270 -2.53 26.07 9.49
CA GLY A 270 -2.94 26.93 10.61
C GLY A 270 -3.67 28.19 10.15
N LEU A 271 -3.15 28.87 9.13
CA LEU A 271 -3.79 30.04 8.53
C LEU A 271 -5.10 29.68 7.82
N GLY A 272 -5.19 28.50 7.21
CA GLY A 272 -6.41 27.99 6.59
C GLY A 272 -7.50 27.72 7.63
N PHE A 273 -7.15 27.07 8.73
CA PHE A 273 -8.07 26.90 9.86
C PHE A 273 -8.47 28.23 10.50
N TRP A 274 -7.53 29.16 10.62
CA TRP A 274 -7.84 30.52 11.05
C TRP A 274 -8.82 31.19 10.11
N HIS A 275 -8.58 31.15 8.80
CA HIS A 275 -9.42 31.77 7.79
C HIS A 275 -10.85 31.19 7.78
N VAL A 276 -11.00 29.87 7.90
CA VAL A 276 -12.30 29.20 7.95
C VAL A 276 -12.99 29.36 9.31
N GLY A 277 -12.23 29.39 10.40
CA GLY A 277 -12.73 29.52 11.76
C GLY A 277 -13.20 30.93 12.11
N VAL A 278 -12.59 31.95 11.51
CA VAL A 278 -13.00 33.35 11.70
C VAL A 278 -14.27 33.61 10.89
N ARG A 279 -15.42 33.46 11.55
CA ARG A 279 -16.72 33.86 10.98
C ARG A 279 -16.82 35.37 10.94
N GLN A 280 -16.63 35.96 9.76
CA GLN A 280 -16.93 37.37 9.50
C GLN A 280 -18.32 37.47 8.88
N GLY A 281 -19.31 37.94 9.63
CA GLY A 281 -20.63 38.26 9.10
C GLY A 281 -21.76 38.10 10.13
N PRO A 282 -22.87 38.86 9.97
CA PRO A 282 -24.06 38.69 10.80
C PRO A 282 -24.70 37.31 10.54
N LEU A 283 -25.15 36.64 11.60
CA LEU A 283 -25.88 35.38 11.52
C LEU A 283 -27.17 35.60 10.72
N GLN A 284 -27.22 35.09 9.49
CA GLN A 284 -28.44 35.09 8.70
C GLN A 284 -29.36 34.00 9.24
N GLU A 285 -30.59 34.38 9.58
CA GLU A 285 -31.61 33.39 9.94
C GLU A 285 -31.89 32.49 8.73
N PRO A 286 -31.95 31.16 8.92
CA PRO A 286 -32.27 30.24 7.84
C PRO A 286 -33.66 30.55 7.29
N ALA A 287 -33.77 30.62 5.96
CA ALA A 287 -35.03 30.93 5.28
C ALA A 287 -36.16 29.98 5.76
N PRO A 288 -37.33 30.50 6.14
CA PRO A 288 -38.41 29.67 6.64
C PRO A 288 -38.87 28.68 5.57
N LYS A 289 -39.00 27.40 5.95
CA LYS A 289 -39.49 26.34 5.06
C LYS A 289 -40.89 26.70 4.55
N ALA A 290 -41.07 26.83 3.24
CA ALA A 290 -42.36 27.07 2.60
C ALA A 290 -43.37 25.97 2.99
N ARG A 291 -44.30 26.29 3.90
CA ARG A 291 -45.36 25.38 4.35
C ARG A 291 -46.61 25.55 3.45
N ARG A 292 -47.07 24.44 2.84
CA ARG A 292 -48.48 24.13 2.49
C ARG A 292 -49.28 25.14 1.61
N GLN A 293 -48.71 25.76 0.58
CA GLN A 293 -49.47 26.63 -0.35
C GLN A 293 -50.23 25.89 -1.48
N LEU A 294 -50.04 24.58 -1.66
CA LEU A 294 -50.72 23.86 -2.75
C LEU A 294 -52.25 23.84 -2.58
N GLN A 295 -52.74 23.69 -1.35
CA GLN A 295 -54.19 23.72 -1.08
C GLN A 295 -54.80 25.09 -1.34
N GLU A 296 -54.09 26.16 -0.98
CA GLU A 296 -54.54 27.54 -1.25
C GLU A 296 -54.59 27.82 -2.74
N HIS A 297 -53.57 27.37 -3.50
CA HIS A 297 -53.54 27.54 -4.94
C HIS A 297 -54.64 26.73 -5.66
N LEU A 298 -54.88 25.49 -5.22
CA LEU A 298 -55.97 24.66 -5.76
C LEU A 298 -57.34 25.27 -5.46
N ARG A 299 -57.54 25.79 -4.24
CA ARG A 299 -58.80 26.45 -3.85
C ARG A 299 -59.02 27.75 -4.63
N ALA A 300 -57.99 28.59 -4.75
CA ALA A 300 -58.06 29.82 -5.54
C ALA A 300 -58.34 29.54 -7.02
N SER A 301 -57.72 28.51 -7.59
CA SER A 301 -57.96 28.09 -8.97
C SER A 301 -59.38 27.56 -9.18
N ALA A 302 -59.91 26.77 -8.23
CA ALA A 302 -61.27 26.27 -8.29
C ALA A 302 -62.32 27.39 -8.20
N ASP A 303 -62.13 28.34 -7.26
CA ASP A 303 -63.01 29.50 -7.11
C ASP A 303 -62.99 30.41 -8.35
N PHE A 304 -61.82 30.61 -8.95
CA PHE A 304 -61.68 31.37 -10.18
C PHE A 304 -62.43 30.74 -11.36
N LEU A 305 -62.27 29.43 -11.55
CA LEU A 305 -62.96 28.70 -12.63
C LEU A 305 -64.48 28.71 -12.44
N LEU A 306 -64.97 28.56 -11.21
CA LEU A 306 -66.39 28.64 -10.90
C LEU A 306 -66.97 30.03 -11.19
N ARG A 307 -66.24 31.11 -10.88
CA ARG A 307 -66.67 32.49 -11.13
C ARG A 307 -66.70 32.82 -12.62
N ARG A 308 -65.73 32.35 -13.42
CA ARG A 308 -65.59 32.72 -14.84
C ARG A 308 -66.43 31.87 -15.79
N ASN A 309 -66.49 30.56 -15.58
CA ASN A 309 -67.14 29.60 -16.50
C ASN A 309 -68.49 29.06 -15.97
N GLY A 310 -68.83 29.35 -14.71
CA GLY A 310 -70.04 28.87 -14.05
C GLY A 310 -70.07 27.35 -13.83
N GLN A 311 -71.14 26.87 -13.19
CA GLN A 311 -71.35 25.43 -12.93
C GLN A 311 -71.49 24.62 -14.22
N ALA A 312 -72.13 25.18 -15.25
CA ALA A 312 -72.37 24.50 -16.53
C ALA A 312 -71.06 24.21 -17.27
N GLY A 313 -70.11 25.16 -17.29
CA GLY A 313 -68.80 24.95 -17.91
C GLY A 313 -67.97 23.86 -17.24
N LEU A 314 -68.05 23.75 -15.90
CA LEU A 314 -67.36 22.69 -15.15
C LEU A 314 -67.93 21.30 -15.45
N LEU A 315 -69.27 21.17 -15.53
CA LEU A 315 -69.92 19.92 -15.90
C LEU A 315 -69.59 19.51 -17.34
N GLN A 316 -69.60 20.46 -18.27
CA GLN A 316 -69.25 20.23 -19.67
C GLN A 316 -67.79 19.78 -19.82
N ALA A 317 -66.86 20.41 -19.09
CA ALA A 317 -65.45 20.01 -19.10
C ALA A 317 -65.27 18.56 -18.64
N LEU A 318 -66.04 18.14 -17.64
CA LEU A 318 -65.98 16.79 -17.10
C LEU A 318 -66.67 15.76 -18.01
N GLN A 319 -67.79 16.11 -18.64
CA GLN A 319 -68.43 15.31 -19.69
C GLN A 319 -67.50 15.12 -20.91
N GLN A 320 -66.78 16.18 -21.32
CA GLN A 320 -65.79 16.09 -22.40
C GLN A 320 -64.59 15.22 -22.02
N ASP A 321 -64.18 15.21 -20.75
CA ASP A 321 -63.12 14.32 -20.29
C ASP A 321 -63.56 12.85 -20.33
N ILE A 322 -64.79 12.56 -19.91
CA ILE A 322 -65.41 11.24 -20.03
C ILE A 322 -65.41 10.79 -21.50
N LEU A 323 -65.93 11.62 -22.42
CA LEU A 323 -65.96 11.31 -23.85
C LEU A 323 -64.54 11.11 -24.43
N ARG A 324 -63.54 11.85 -23.94
CA ARG A 324 -62.13 11.65 -24.35
C ARG A 324 -61.59 10.29 -23.89
N ARG A 325 -61.92 9.85 -22.68
CA ARG A 325 -61.51 8.53 -22.17
C ARG A 325 -62.19 7.38 -22.92
N VAL A 326 -63.50 7.49 -23.17
CA VAL A 326 -64.25 6.49 -23.93
C VAL A 326 -63.67 6.31 -25.33
N ARG A 327 -63.34 7.41 -26.02
CA ARG A 327 -62.72 7.38 -27.35
C ARG A 327 -61.41 6.60 -27.41
N ARG A 328 -60.62 6.61 -26.33
CA ARG A 328 -59.39 5.82 -26.24
C ARG A 328 -59.68 4.32 -26.08
N ARG A 329 -60.83 3.97 -25.49
CA ARG A 329 -61.19 2.59 -25.16
C ARG A 329 -62.08 1.92 -26.22
N HIS A 330 -62.85 2.71 -26.99
CA HIS A 330 -63.67 2.24 -28.10
C HIS A 330 -63.47 3.12 -29.36
N PRO A 331 -62.64 2.70 -30.32
CA PRO A 331 -62.50 3.37 -31.62
C PRO A 331 -63.86 3.40 -32.35
N GLY A 332 -64.20 4.51 -33.00
CA GLY A 332 -65.50 4.67 -33.71
C GLY A 332 -66.68 5.11 -32.85
N PHE A 333 -66.48 5.41 -31.56
CA PHE A 333 -67.56 5.86 -30.65
C PHE A 333 -68.34 7.09 -31.16
N GLU A 334 -67.68 7.99 -31.90
CA GLU A 334 -68.31 9.21 -32.43
C GLU A 334 -69.26 8.96 -33.62
N GLN A 335 -69.15 7.80 -34.29
CA GLN A 335 -69.98 7.44 -35.45
C GLN A 335 -71.30 6.75 -35.05
N LEU A 336 -71.41 6.32 -33.79
CA LEU A 336 -72.60 5.65 -33.25
C LEU A 336 -73.72 6.66 -32.98
N GLY A 337 -74.98 6.22 -33.14
CA GLY A 337 -76.13 7.03 -32.78
C GLY A 337 -76.16 7.32 -31.26
N VAL A 338 -76.76 8.44 -30.83
CA VAL A 338 -76.76 8.87 -29.41
C VAL A 338 -77.29 7.78 -28.46
N ALA A 339 -78.28 6.98 -28.90
CA ALA A 339 -78.80 5.86 -28.10
C ALA A 339 -77.79 4.70 -27.98
N GLU A 340 -77.03 4.41 -29.03
CA GLU A 340 -75.98 3.39 -29.06
C GLU A 340 -74.77 3.82 -28.23
N GLN A 341 -74.42 5.11 -28.24
CA GLN A 341 -73.38 5.70 -27.39
C GLN A 341 -73.67 5.48 -25.91
N TRP A 342 -74.93 5.66 -25.48
CA TRP A 342 -75.33 5.38 -24.09
C TRP A 342 -75.28 3.89 -23.73
N LEU A 343 -75.56 3.01 -24.69
CA LEU A 343 -75.49 1.56 -24.49
C LEU A 343 -74.03 1.08 -24.36
N VAL A 344 -73.11 1.65 -25.16
CA VAL A 344 -71.67 1.39 -25.04
C VAL A 344 -71.14 1.89 -23.70
N LEU A 345 -71.51 3.11 -23.29
CA LEU A 345 -71.17 3.65 -21.98
C LEU A 345 -71.72 2.78 -20.84
N ALA A 346 -72.97 2.32 -20.92
CA ALA A 346 -73.57 1.42 -19.94
C ALA A 346 -72.83 0.08 -19.84
N ARG A 347 -72.40 -0.49 -20.98
CA ARG A 347 -71.60 -1.72 -21.01
C ARG A 347 -70.21 -1.54 -20.41
N LEU A 348 -69.58 -0.39 -20.64
CA LEU A 348 -68.23 -0.11 -20.15
C LEU A 348 -68.20 0.27 -18.66
N THR A 349 -69.21 1.00 -18.16
CA THR A 349 -69.24 1.49 -16.78
C THR A 349 -70.14 0.67 -15.84
N GLY A 350 -70.94 -0.27 -16.38
CA GLY A 350 -71.90 -1.07 -15.61
C GLY A 350 -73.09 -0.28 -15.03
N GLN A 351 -73.31 0.96 -15.48
CA GLN A 351 -74.39 1.82 -14.98
C GLN A 351 -75.62 1.79 -15.88
N PRO A 352 -76.83 2.00 -15.33
CA PRO A 352 -78.06 1.97 -16.12
C PRO A 352 -78.09 3.10 -17.14
N THR A 353 -78.49 2.80 -18.38
CA THR A 353 -78.55 3.74 -19.52
C THR A 353 -79.34 5.01 -19.20
N ARG A 354 -80.37 4.91 -18.34
CA ARG A 354 -81.15 6.06 -17.87
C ARG A 354 -80.31 7.05 -17.05
N ALA A 355 -79.45 6.58 -16.15
CA ALA A 355 -78.58 7.45 -15.36
C ALA A 355 -77.52 8.14 -16.22
N ILE A 356 -76.98 7.43 -17.21
CA ILE A 356 -75.99 7.96 -18.16
C ILE A 356 -76.62 9.03 -19.05
N SER A 357 -77.81 8.78 -19.58
CA SER A 357 -78.54 9.78 -20.39
C SER A 357 -78.85 11.05 -19.59
N GLN A 358 -79.22 10.92 -18.30
CA GLN A 358 -79.52 12.07 -17.44
C GLN A 358 -78.28 12.89 -17.05
N ALA A 359 -77.11 12.25 -16.98
CA ALA A 359 -75.85 12.87 -16.61
C ALA A 359 -75.12 13.51 -17.81
N MET A 360 -75.23 12.90 -19.00
CA MET A 360 -74.51 13.31 -20.22
C MET A 360 -75.33 14.18 -21.18
N SER A 361 -76.65 14.31 -20.97
CA SER A 361 -77.49 15.19 -21.82
C SER A 361 -77.18 16.68 -21.58
N PRO A 362 -77.17 17.52 -22.65
CA PRO A 362 -77.04 18.96 -22.51
C PRO A 362 -78.27 19.52 -21.79
N ARG A 363 -78.06 20.29 -20.71
CA ARG A 363 -79.14 20.87 -19.90
C ARG A 363 -79.34 22.36 -20.19
N PRO A 364 -80.57 22.88 -19.98
CA PRO A 364 -80.86 24.30 -20.11
C PRO A 364 -80.01 25.14 -19.14
N LYS A 365 -79.74 26.40 -19.50
CA LYS A 365 -78.91 27.37 -18.75
C LYS A 365 -79.57 27.83 -17.43
N GLN A 366 -79.97 26.91 -16.57
CA GLN A 366 -80.55 27.21 -15.25
C GLN A 366 -79.52 26.91 -14.15
N ARG A 367 -79.45 27.78 -13.14
CA ARG A 367 -78.49 27.63 -12.03
C ARG A 367 -78.92 26.48 -11.13
N LEU A 368 -78.03 25.51 -10.90
CA LEU A 368 -78.30 24.36 -10.05
C LEU A 368 -78.15 24.74 -8.58
N SER A 369 -78.94 24.11 -7.71
CA SER A 369 -78.64 24.17 -6.28
C SER A 369 -77.29 23.51 -5.99
N SER A 370 -76.58 23.95 -4.96
CA SER A 370 -75.25 23.42 -4.60
C SER A 370 -75.26 21.91 -4.33
N VAL A 371 -76.41 21.38 -3.86
CA VAL A 371 -76.62 19.97 -3.57
C VAL A 371 -76.77 19.17 -4.86
N GLU A 372 -77.59 19.66 -5.81
CA GLU A 372 -77.77 19.01 -7.11
C GLU A 372 -76.49 19.03 -7.94
N PHE A 373 -75.75 20.14 -7.91
CA PHE A 373 -74.45 20.26 -8.57
C PHE A 373 -73.46 19.23 -8.03
N SER A 374 -73.32 19.14 -6.69
CA SER A 374 -72.40 18.18 -6.06
C SER A 374 -72.79 16.72 -6.37
N ARG A 375 -74.08 16.39 -6.33
CA ARG A 375 -74.57 15.05 -6.71
C ARG A 375 -74.24 14.72 -8.18
N GLN A 376 -74.44 15.68 -9.08
CA GLN A 376 -74.17 15.49 -10.50
C GLN A 376 -72.68 15.37 -10.81
N VAL A 377 -71.82 16.17 -10.18
CA VAL A 377 -70.36 16.04 -10.27
C VAL A 377 -69.93 14.66 -9.75
N ALA A 378 -70.48 14.20 -8.62
CA ALA A 378 -70.18 12.87 -8.08
C ALA A 378 -70.61 11.74 -9.03
N HIS A 379 -71.78 11.86 -9.66
CA HIS A 379 -72.25 10.87 -10.64
C HIS A 379 -71.34 10.82 -11.87
N LEU A 380 -70.96 11.98 -12.42
CA LEU A 380 -70.06 12.03 -13.56
C LEU A 380 -68.62 11.60 -13.19
N GLN A 381 -68.14 11.91 -11.99
CA GLN A 381 -66.84 11.42 -11.50
C GLN A 381 -66.83 9.91 -11.32
N SER A 382 -67.93 9.33 -10.80
CA SER A 382 -68.10 7.88 -10.71
C SER A 382 -68.06 7.23 -12.10
N LEU A 383 -68.75 7.81 -13.09
CA LEU A 383 -68.69 7.37 -14.48
C LEU A 383 -67.27 7.47 -15.07
N ARG A 384 -66.57 8.60 -14.83
CA ARG A 384 -65.20 8.83 -15.30
C ARG A 384 -64.19 7.85 -14.70
N ASN A 385 -64.36 7.46 -13.44
CA ASN A 385 -63.46 6.56 -12.72
C ASN A 385 -63.71 5.08 -13.06
N ALA A 386 -64.91 4.73 -13.53
CA ALA A 386 -65.24 3.40 -14.02
C ALA A 386 -64.71 3.12 -15.45
N LEU A 387 -64.37 4.17 -16.19
CA LEU A 387 -63.74 4.14 -17.53
C LEU A 387 -62.22 4.18 -17.45
#